data_AF-A0AA49K9R2-F1
#
_entry.id   AF-A0AA49K9R2-F1
#
_cell.length_a   1.000
_cell.length_b   1.000
_cell.length_c   1.000
_cell.angle_alpha   90.00
_cell.angle_beta   90.00
_cell.angle_gamma   90.00
#
_symmetry.space_group_name_H-M   'P 1'
#
loop_
_entity.id
_entity.type
_entity.pdbx_description
1 polymer ?
#
loop_
_entity_poly.entity_id
_entity_poly.type
_entity_poly.pdbx_seq_one_letter_code
_entity_poly.pdbx_strand_id
1 'polypeptide(L)'
;MTALFYLLFLTSVIIETHQECDMEKLDGDFPRQNNGYLYVCKDVETCFHICEERDLNRNHAKCCYENCFCEHLHGEKIRKQNVSQKI
;
A
#
# COMPACT_ATOMS: atom_id res chain seq x y z
N MET A 1 44.29 27.70 10.32
CA MET A 1 43.58 26.61 11.01
C MET A 1 42.13 27.04 11.17
N THR A 2 41.18 26.27 10.61
CA THR A 2 39.70 26.25 10.81
C THR A 2 38.94 25.96 9.51
N ALA A 3 39.40 24.99 8.72
CA ALA A 3 38.65 24.44 7.58
C ALA A 3 37.66 23.32 8.02
N LEU A 4 37.09 23.42 9.22
CA LEU A 4 36.53 22.26 9.92
C LEU A 4 35.25 22.57 10.71
N PHE A 5 34.36 23.42 10.19
CA PHE A 5 33.13 23.76 10.92
C PHE A 5 31.81 23.72 10.15
N TYR A 6 31.78 23.32 8.88
CA TYR A 6 30.54 23.32 8.08
C TYR A 6 30.19 21.95 7.46
N LEU A 7 30.47 20.85 8.17
CA LEU A 7 30.16 19.49 7.72
C LEU A 7 29.19 18.73 8.65
N LEU A 8 28.53 19.42 9.56
CA LEU A 8 27.56 18.82 10.47
C LEU A 8 26.27 19.62 10.36
N PHE A 9 25.33 19.19 9.51
CA PHE A 9 23.88 19.26 9.70
C PHE A 9 23.16 18.67 8.46
N LEU A 10 23.68 17.55 7.95
CA LEU A 10 23.05 16.73 6.90
C LEU A 10 22.50 15.42 7.50
N THR A 11 22.02 15.47 8.73
CA THR A 11 21.15 14.39 9.23
C THR A 11 19.73 14.74 8.80
N SER A 12 19.46 14.51 7.52
CA SER A 12 18.11 14.47 6.96
C SER A 12 17.36 13.42 7.77
N VAL A 13 16.55 13.86 8.73
CA VAL A 13 15.62 13.01 9.44
C VAL A 13 14.61 12.56 8.39
N ILE A 14 14.80 11.35 7.88
CA ILE A 14 13.80 10.67 7.06
C ILE A 14 12.70 10.28 8.04
N ILE A 15 11.72 11.17 8.20
CA ILE A 15 10.47 10.85 8.89
C ILE A 15 9.71 9.96 7.91
N GLU A 16 9.76 8.64 8.12
CA GLU A 16 8.81 7.73 7.50
C GLU A 16 7.42 8.10 8.04
N THR A 17 6.72 8.97 7.31
CA THR A 17 5.34 9.31 7.61
C THR A 17 4.50 8.07 7.39
N HIS A 18 4.23 7.32 8.46
CA HIS A 18 3.14 6.36 8.46
C HIS A 18 1.86 7.16 8.22
N GLN A 19 1.30 7.04 7.02
CA GLN A 19 0.04 7.68 6.69
C GLN A 19 -1.03 7.04 7.58
N GLU A 20 -1.61 7.82 8.50
CA GLU A 20 -2.71 7.35 9.34
C GLU A 20 -3.91 7.03 8.44
N CYS A 21 -4.28 5.76 8.37
CA CYS A 21 -5.45 5.32 7.64
C CYS A 21 -6.65 5.33 8.56
N ASP A 22 -7.47 6.37 8.47
CA ASP A 22 -8.75 6.46 9.16
C ASP A 22 -9.78 5.60 8.42
N MET A 23 -9.88 4.32 8.81
CA MET A 23 -10.74 3.33 8.15
C MET A 23 -12.22 3.71 8.14
N GLU A 24 -12.69 4.55 9.06
CA GLU A 24 -14.09 5.01 9.07
C GLU A 24 -14.40 5.99 7.93
N LYS A 25 -13.37 6.60 7.35
CA LYS A 25 -13.46 7.58 6.26
C LYS A 25 -13.02 7.04 4.91
N LEU A 26 -12.48 5.83 4.86
CA LEU A 26 -11.95 5.22 3.65
C LEU A 26 -12.99 4.28 3.04
N ASP A 27 -13.31 4.53 1.77
CA ASP A 27 -14.15 3.67 0.96
C ASP A 27 -13.25 2.68 0.22
N GLY A 28 -13.12 1.43 0.69
CA GLY A 28 -12.21 0.44 0.10
C GLY A 28 -11.96 -0.78 0.99
N ASP A 29 -10.98 -1.61 0.65
CA ASP A 29 -10.60 -2.79 1.43
C ASP A 29 -9.14 -3.22 1.19
N PHE A 30 -8.67 -4.17 1.99
CA PHE A 30 -7.37 -4.79 1.87
C PHE A 30 -7.43 -5.99 0.91
N PRO A 31 -6.73 -5.95 -0.24
CA PRO A 31 -6.62 -7.11 -1.12
C PRO A 31 -5.97 -8.29 -0.39
N ARG A 32 -6.40 -9.50 -0.77
CA ARG A 32 -5.89 -10.77 -0.25
C ARG A 32 -5.19 -11.56 -1.35
N GLN A 33 -4.11 -12.22 -0.96
CA GLN A 33 -3.45 -13.25 -1.73
C GLN A 33 -4.33 -14.51 -1.80
N ASN A 34 -3.99 -15.45 -2.70
CA ASN A 34 -4.69 -16.74 -2.85
C ASN A 34 -4.73 -17.57 -1.57
N ASN A 35 -3.75 -17.40 -0.68
CA ASN A 35 -3.66 -18.09 0.61
C ASN A 35 -4.50 -17.41 1.71
N GLY A 36 -5.26 -16.37 1.39
CA GLY A 36 -6.11 -15.63 2.32
C GLY A 36 -5.40 -14.55 3.14
N TYR A 37 -4.06 -14.46 3.06
CA TYR A 37 -3.29 -13.43 3.76
C TYR A 37 -3.38 -12.08 3.02
N LEU A 38 -3.25 -10.99 3.77
CA LEU A 38 -3.19 -9.63 3.20
C LEU A 38 -1.86 -9.44 2.43
N TYR A 39 -1.86 -8.50 1.50
CA TYR A 39 -0.61 -8.04 0.89
C TYR A 39 0.09 -7.06 1.83
N VAL A 40 1.29 -7.42 2.28
CA VAL A 40 2.14 -6.54 3.08
C VAL A 40 2.60 -5.37 2.21
N CYS A 41 2.47 -4.15 2.73
CA CYS A 41 3.03 -2.98 2.06
C CYS A 41 4.54 -2.94 2.27
N LYS A 42 5.29 -3.00 1.16
CA LYS A 42 6.73 -2.67 1.12
C LYS A 42 6.95 -1.25 0.61
N ASP A 43 6.16 -0.87 -0.37
CA ASP A 43 6.12 0.44 -1.00
C ASP A 43 4.75 0.65 -1.65
N VAL A 44 4.37 1.91 -1.86
CA VAL A 44 3.04 2.28 -2.38
C VAL A 44 2.88 1.88 -3.85
N GLU A 45 3.96 1.84 -4.63
CA GLU A 45 3.94 1.47 -6.05
C GLU A 45 3.56 -0.02 -6.24
N THR A 46 4.10 -0.90 -5.41
CA THR A 46 3.73 -2.31 -5.37
C THR A 46 2.25 -2.47 -5.01
N CYS A 47 1.76 -1.72 -4.01
CA CYS A 47 0.34 -1.71 -3.67
C CYS A 47 -0.53 -1.19 -4.83
N PHE A 48 -0.04 -0.20 -5.59
CA PHE A 48 -0.72 0.32 -6.78
C PHE A 48 -0.92 -0.77 -7.83
N HIS A 49 0.11 -1.54 -8.17
CA HIS A 49 -0.01 -2.64 -9.12
C HIS A 49 -1.00 -3.71 -8.65
N ILE A 50 -0.98 -4.06 -7.36
CA ILE A 50 -1.94 -5.02 -6.79
C ILE A 50 -3.39 -4.50 -6.92
N CYS A 51 -3.62 -3.20 -6.71
CA CYS A 51 -4.95 -2.60 -6.86
C CYS A 51 -5.38 -2.47 -8.33
N GLU A 52 -4.45 -2.18 -9.25
CA GLU A 52 -4.72 -2.05 -10.69
C GLU A 52 -5.14 -3.41 -11.30
N GLU A 53 -4.48 -4.51 -10.92
CA GLU A 53 -4.86 -5.87 -11.33
C GLU A 53 -6.31 -6.25 -10.94
N ARG A 54 -6.89 -5.53 -9.98
CA ARG A 54 -8.26 -5.76 -9.47
C ARG A 54 -9.32 -4.88 -10.14
N ASP A 55 -9.00 -4.32 -11.31
CA ASP A 55 -9.93 -3.57 -12.16
C ASP A 55 -10.48 -2.32 -11.44
N LEU A 56 -9.61 -1.68 -10.65
CA LEU A 56 -9.85 -0.37 -10.08
C LEU A 56 -9.25 0.64 -11.05
N ASN A 57 -10.12 1.47 -11.63
CA ASN A 57 -9.68 2.65 -12.34
C ASN A 57 -8.65 3.38 -11.49
N ARG A 58 -7.52 3.69 -12.12
CA ARG A 58 -6.33 4.30 -11.52
C ARG A 58 -6.73 5.28 -10.42
N ASN A 59 -5.99 5.18 -9.31
CA ASN A 59 -5.95 6.11 -8.18
C ASN A 59 -6.85 5.68 -7.02
N HIS A 60 -6.36 4.78 -6.16
CA HIS A 60 -5.70 5.15 -4.90
C HIS A 60 -5.31 3.87 -4.14
N ALA A 61 -4.02 3.55 -4.16
CA ALA A 61 -3.44 2.54 -3.28
C ALA A 61 -2.72 3.23 -2.13
N LYS A 62 -2.85 2.69 -0.93
CA LYS A 62 -2.22 3.22 0.28
C LYS A 62 -1.57 2.10 1.07
N CYS A 63 -0.63 2.48 1.92
CA CYS A 63 -0.06 1.59 2.92
C CYS A 63 -0.71 1.91 4.26
N CYS A 64 -1.53 0.98 4.74
CA CYS A 64 -2.34 1.11 5.94
C CYS A 64 -2.05 -0.07 6.86
N TYR A 65 -1.62 0.19 8.09
CA TYR A 65 -1.30 -0.85 9.07
C TYR A 65 -0.37 -1.94 8.49
N GLU A 66 0.71 -1.50 7.82
CA GLU A 66 1.70 -2.39 7.16
C GLU A 66 1.15 -3.25 6.01
N ASN A 67 -0.08 -2.99 5.55
CA ASN A 67 -0.72 -3.73 4.47
C ASN A 67 -1.15 -2.78 3.34
N CYS A 68 -1.26 -3.31 2.13
CA CYS A 68 -1.83 -2.58 1.00
C CYS A 68 -3.33 -2.40 1.22
N PHE A 69 -3.80 -1.18 0.99
CA PHE A 69 -5.22 -0.83 0.96
C PHE A 69 -5.56 -0.26 -0.41
N CYS A 70 -6.68 -0.73 -0.98
CA CYS A 70 -7.16 -0.27 -2.27
C CYS A 70 -8.49 0.49 -2.05
N GLU A 71 -8.51 1.77 -2.39
CA GLU A 71 -9.78 2.51 -2.40
C GLU A 71 -10.73 1.94 -3.46
N HIS A 72 -12.03 2.02 -3.19
CA HIS A 72 -13.13 1.54 -4.00
C HIS A 72 -13.10 0.03 -4.29
N LEU A 73 -12.27 -0.72 -3.55
CA LEU A 73 -12.30 -2.18 -3.55
C LEU A 73 -13.48 -2.66 -2.71
N HIS A 74 -14.47 -3.29 -3.36
CA HIS A 74 -15.67 -3.82 -2.68
C HIS A 74 -15.84 -5.33 -2.90
N GLY A 75 -16.50 -5.98 -1.92
CA GLY A 75 -16.52 -7.42 -1.64
C GLY A 75 -16.66 -8.43 -2.78
N GLU A 76 -17.24 -8.06 -3.94
CA GLU A 76 -17.28 -8.97 -5.10
C GLU A 76 -15.92 -9.07 -5.84
N LYS A 77 -15.11 -8.01 -5.82
CA LYS A 77 -13.75 -7.98 -6.40
C LYS A 77 -12.69 -8.62 -5.49
N ILE A 78 -12.99 -8.70 -4.19
CA ILE A 78 -12.14 -9.32 -3.17
C ILE A 78 -12.21 -10.85 -3.21
N ARG A 79 -13.40 -11.39 -3.51
CA ARG A 79 -13.68 -12.84 -3.50
C ARG A 79 -13.44 -13.57 -4.82
N LYS A 80 -13.21 -12.87 -5.94
CA LYS A 80 -12.98 -13.51 -7.25
C LYS A 80 -11.51 -13.94 -7.43
N GLN A 81 -11.09 -14.97 -6.68
CA GLN A 81 -9.94 -15.81 -7.02
C GLN A 81 -10.24 -17.30 -6.83
N ASN A 82 -11.51 -17.69 -7.00
CA ASN A 82 -11.92 -19.07 -7.31
C ASN A 82 -12.47 -19.17 -8.74
N VAL A 83 -11.88 -18.45 -9.71
CA VAL A 83 -12.10 -18.80 -11.12
C VAL A 83 -11.19 -19.98 -11.40
N SER A 84 -11.71 -21.16 -11.09
CA SER A 84 -11.48 -22.43 -11.77
C SER A 84 -10.16 -22.47 -12.55
N GLN A 85 -9.11 -23.05 -11.93
CA GLN A 85 -8.10 -23.75 -12.73
C GLN A 85 -8.85 -24.87 -13.47
N LYS A 86 -9.35 -24.55 -14.68
CA LYS A 86 -9.70 -25.58 -15.66
C LYS A 86 -8.39 -26.29 -15.99
N ILE A 87 -8.22 -27.46 -15.38
CA ILE A 87 -7.38 -28.54 -15.91
C ILE A 87 -8.01 -29.00 -17.23
#